data_AF-A0A257M0C6-F1
#
_entry.id   AF-A0A257M0C6-F1
#
_cell.length_a   1.000
_cell.length_b   1.000
_cell.length_c   1.000
_cell.angle_alpha   90.00
_cell.angle_beta   90.00
_cell.angle_gamma   90.00
#
_symmetry.space_group_name_H-M   'P 1'
#
loop_
_entity.id
_entity.type
_entity.pdbx_description
1 polymer ?
#
loop_
_entity_poly.entity_id
_entity_poly.type
_entity_poly.pdbx_seq_one_letter_code
_entity_poly.pdbx_strand_id
1 'polypeptide(L)'
;IETTALVAPALLGAAAGLLLGDLMHRGARKGIALGLGGLGVAALLPFLVDGIANKVNGPSSARGVRRSIRKIRDAGDGMPFYSSVDDDLREQGVI
;
A
#
# COMPACT_ATOMS: atom_id res chain seq x y z
N ILE A 1 21.05 12.19 -9.15
CA ILE A 1 21.02 11.71 -10.55
C ILE A 1 19.87 10.72 -10.77
N GLU A 2 19.58 9.81 -9.82
CA GLU A 2 18.48 8.84 -9.93
C GLU A 2 17.08 9.47 -10.15
N THR A 3 16.77 10.57 -9.46
CA THR A 3 15.46 11.24 -9.56
C THR A 3 15.21 11.87 -10.93
N THR A 4 16.26 12.36 -11.59
CA THR A 4 16.15 13.01 -12.91
C THR A 4 15.81 11.99 -14.00
N ALA A 5 16.41 10.79 -13.94
CA ALA A 5 16.11 9.71 -14.88
C ALA A 5 14.68 9.18 -14.72
N LEU A 6 14.13 9.18 -13.50
CA LEU A 6 12.76 8.75 -13.21
C LEU A 6 11.70 9.74 -13.71
N VAL A 7 12.02 11.04 -13.74
CA VAL A 7 11.08 12.11 -14.10
C VAL A 7 11.14 12.45 -15.60
N ALA A 8 12.25 12.13 -16.28
CA ALA A 8 12.45 12.43 -17.70
C ALA A 8 11.34 11.87 -18.62
N PRO A 9 10.88 10.61 -18.49
CA PRO A 9 9.79 10.10 -19.33
C PRO A 9 8.46 10.82 -19.12
N ALA A 10 8.16 11.20 -17.87
CA ALA A 10 6.94 11.92 -17.53
C ALA A 10 6.94 13.34 -18.10
N LEU A 11 8.08 14.04 -18.00
CA LEU A 11 8.25 15.38 -18.60
C LEU A 11 8.18 15.33 -20.12
N LEU A 12 8.82 14.33 -20.74
CA LEU A 12 8.76 14.12 -22.20
C LEU A 12 7.32 13.87 -22.65
N GLY A 13 6.59 12.99 -21.95
CA GLY A 13 5.19 12.71 -22.24
C GLY A 13 4.27 13.93 -22.06
N ALA A 14 4.50 14.73 -21.01
CA ALA A 14 3.75 15.97 -20.79
C ALA A 14 4.00 17.01 -21.90
N ALA A 15 5.26 17.18 -22.31
CA ALA A 15 5.61 18.06 -23.42
C ALA A 15 5.02 17.59 -24.75
N ALA A 16 5.09 16.29 -25.04
CA ALA A 16 4.47 15.71 -26.22
C ALA A 16 2.95 15.89 -26.23
N GLY A 17 2.29 15.70 -25.08
CA GLY A 17 0.85 15.95 -24.93
C GLY A 17 0.46 17.41 -25.13
N LEU A 18 1.29 18.35 -24.68
CA LEU A 18 1.07 19.78 -24.84
C LEU A 18 1.21 20.22 -26.31
N LEU A 19 2.25 19.75 -27.00
CA LEU A 19 2.45 19.98 -28.44
C LEU A 19 1.32 19.35 -29.26
N LEU A 20 0.92 18.11 -28.95
CA LEU A 20 -0.19 17.44 -29.61
C LEU A 20 -1.51 18.19 -29.39
N GLY A 21 -1.75 18.66 -28.16
CA GLY A 21 -2.94 19.44 -27.83
C GLY A 21 -3.04 20.76 -28.59
N ASP A 22 -1.91 21.37 -28.94
CA ASP A 22 -1.88 22.60 -29.74
C ASP A 22 -2.24 22.36 -31.20
N LEU A 23 -1.84 21.21 -31.76
CA LEU A 23 -2.17 20.81 -33.13
C LEU A 23 -3.64 20.36 -33.30
N MET A 24 -4.33 20.07 -32.20
CA MET A 24 -5.69 19.54 -32.23
C MET A 24 -6.77 20.60 -32.48
N HIS A 25 -7.73 20.24 -33.33
CA HIS A 25 -8.93 21.05 -33.57
C HIS A 25 -9.78 21.21 -32.30
N ARG A 26 -10.45 22.35 -32.17
CA ARG A 26 -11.17 22.76 -30.92
C ARG A 26 -12.20 21.73 -30.44
N GLY A 27 -12.83 21.00 -31.36
CA GLY A 27 -13.78 19.92 -31.05
C GLY A 27 -13.14 18.66 -30.48
N ALA A 28 -11.94 18.30 -30.92
CA ALA A 28 -11.23 17.11 -30.46
C ALA A 28 -10.48 17.36 -29.13
N ARG A 29 -10.01 18.60 -28.90
CA ARG A 29 -9.24 18.98 -27.71
C ARG A 29 -9.96 18.62 -26.41
N LYS A 30 -11.27 18.88 -26.32
CA LYS A 30 -12.06 18.67 -25.09
C LYS A 30 -12.22 17.18 -24.75
N GLY A 31 -12.47 16.34 -25.76
CA GLY A 31 -12.62 14.89 -25.57
C GLY A 31 -11.31 14.23 -25.15
N ILE A 32 -10.20 14.59 -25.80
CA ILE A 32 -8.88 14.04 -25.46
C ILE A 32 -8.39 14.56 -24.10
N ALA A 33 -8.61 15.84 -23.78
CA ALA A 33 -8.24 16.38 -22.46
C ALA A 33 -8.98 15.66 -21.31
N LEU A 34 -10.28 15.40 -21.47
CA LEU A 34 -11.04 14.65 -20.47
C LEU A 34 -10.62 13.18 -20.40
N GLY A 35 -10.36 12.55 -21.55
CA GLY A 35 -9.88 11.16 -21.60
C GLY A 35 -8.52 10.97 -20.94
N LEU A 36 -7.53 11.79 -21.30
CA LEU A 36 -6.18 11.76 -20.72
C LEU A 36 -6.19 12.17 -19.24
N GLY A 37 -6.98 13.18 -18.88
CA GLY A 37 -7.15 13.57 -17.48
C GLY A 37 -7.75 12.44 -16.64
N GLY A 38 -8.79 11.79 -17.14
CA GLY A 38 -9.41 10.63 -16.51
C GLY A 38 -8.45 9.45 -16.38
N LEU A 39 -7.67 9.15 -17.43
CA LEU A 39 -6.63 8.12 -17.41
C LEU A 39 -5.53 8.44 -16.39
N GLY A 40 -5.09 9.70 -16.29
CA GLY A 40 -4.11 10.14 -15.30
C GLY A 40 -4.62 9.95 -13.87
N VAL A 41 -5.87 10.31 -13.60
CA VAL A 41 -6.50 10.07 -12.29
C VAL A 41 -6.63 8.57 -12.02
N ALA A 42 -7.04 7.78 -13.02
CA ALA A 42 -7.17 6.34 -12.90
C ALA A 42 -5.82 5.65 -12.60
N ALA A 43 -4.72 6.13 -13.19
CA ALA A 43 -3.38 5.62 -12.94
C ALA A 43 -2.90 5.84 -11.49
N LEU A 44 -3.48 6.81 -10.77
CA LEU A 44 -3.20 7.07 -9.35
C LEU A 44 -4.04 6.21 -8.38
N LEU A 45 -5.07 5.51 -8.89
CA LEU A 45 -5.94 4.66 -8.06
C LEU A 45 -5.20 3.62 -7.20
N PRO A 46 -4.21 2.84 -7.69
CA PRO A 46 -3.55 1.82 -6.85
C PRO A 46 -2.89 2.44 -5.61
N PHE A 47 -2.23 3.60 -5.74
CA PHE A 47 -1.63 4.30 -4.61
C PHE A 47 -2.68 4.76 -3.58
N LEU A 48 -3.85 5.20 -4.06
CA LEU A 48 -4.94 5.62 -3.20
C LEU A 48 -5.54 4.42 -2.44
N VAL A 49 -5.76 3.30 -3.13
CA VAL A 49 -6.28 2.07 -2.55
C VAL A 49 -5.32 1.53 -1.50
N ASP A 50 -4.02 1.47 -1.79
CA ASP A 50 -3.02 0.99 -0.84
C ASP A 50 -2.94 1.89 0.40
N GLY A 51 -3.01 3.21 0.22
CA GLY A 51 -3.05 4.16 1.33
C GLY A 51 -4.26 3.95 2.25
N ILE A 52 -5.45 3.78 1.67
CA ILE A 52 -6.69 3.53 2.43
C ILE A 52 -6.63 2.15 3.10
N ALA A 53 -6.22 1.11 2.37
CA ALA A 53 -6.12 -0.25 2.87
C ALA A 53 -5.14 -0.31 4.05
N ASN A 54 -3.99 0.36 3.96
CA ASN A 54 -3.02 0.42 5.06
C ASN A 54 -3.54 1.26 6.24
N LYS A 55 -4.36 2.29 5.99
CA LYS A 55 -5.01 3.05 7.08
C LYS A 55 -6.01 2.20 7.85
N VAL A 56 -6.81 1.39 7.16
CA VAL A 56 -7.90 0.59 7.77
C VAL A 56 -7.40 -0.75 8.33
N ASN A 57 -6.49 -1.42 7.63
CA ASN A 57 -6.01 -2.75 7.98
C ASN A 57 -4.57 -2.75 8.52
N GLY A 58 -3.91 -1.59 8.59
CA GLY A 58 -2.55 -1.49 9.09
C GLY A 58 -2.42 -1.74 10.60
N PRO A 59 -1.18 -1.84 11.10
CA PRO A 59 -0.88 -2.24 12.48
C PRO A 59 -1.46 -1.30 13.54
N SER A 60 -1.68 -0.03 13.21
CA SER A 60 -2.31 0.96 14.09
C SER A 60 -3.84 0.89 14.11
N SER A 61 -4.47 0.04 13.30
CA SER A 61 -5.93 -0.15 13.31
C SER A 61 -6.34 -1.10 14.42
N ALA A 62 -7.57 -0.96 14.94
CA ALA A 62 -8.08 -1.85 16.00
C ALA A 62 -8.01 -3.35 15.63
N ARG A 63 -8.13 -3.67 14.34
CA ARG A 63 -7.95 -5.05 13.82
C ARG A 63 -6.46 -5.43 13.72
N GLY A 64 -5.60 -4.50 13.28
CA GLY A 64 -4.15 -4.69 13.21
C GLY A 64 -3.49 -4.91 14.57
N VAL A 65 -3.89 -4.13 15.59
CA VAL A 65 -3.43 -4.29 16.97
C VAL A 65 -3.86 -5.65 17.52
N ARG A 66 -5.13 -6.03 17.35
CA ARG A 66 -5.62 -7.35 17.78
C ARG A 66 -4.90 -8.50 17.08
N ARG A 67 -4.51 -8.35 15.81
CA ARG A 67 -3.74 -9.38 15.07
C ARG A 67 -2.28 -9.42 15.55
N SER A 68 -1.68 -8.27 15.87
CA SER A 68 -0.31 -8.18 16.38
C SER A 68 -0.20 -8.77 17.78
N ILE A 69 -1.12 -8.45 18.69
CA ILE A 69 -1.18 -9.07 20.03
C ILE A 69 -1.40 -10.59 19.92
N ARG A 70 -2.26 -11.04 19.00
CA ARG A 70 -2.45 -12.48 18.76
C ARG A 70 -1.15 -13.15 18.32
N LYS A 71 -0.43 -12.56 17.34
CA LYS A 71 0.87 -13.08 16.91
C LYS A 71 1.90 -13.14 18.04
N ILE A 72 1.93 -12.15 18.93
CA ILE A 72 2.84 -12.15 20.09
C ILE A 72 2.48 -13.29 21.03
N ARG A 73 1.19 -13.49 21.31
CA ARG A 73 0.72 -14.57 22.16
C ARG A 73 1.01 -15.94 21.55
N ASP A 74 0.67 -16.14 20.29
CA ASP A 74 0.86 -17.40 19.59
C ASP A 74 2.36 -17.71 19.37
N ALA A 75 3.22 -16.69 19.29
CA ALA A 75 4.68 -16.86 19.26
C ALA A 75 5.27 -17.27 20.61
N GLY A 76 4.61 -16.93 21.72
CA GLY A 76 4.98 -17.41 23.05
C GLY A 76 4.52 -18.85 23.31
N ASP A 77 3.35 -19.22 22.80
CA ASP A 77 2.70 -20.52 23.01
C ASP A 77 3.43 -21.70 22.35
N GLY A 78 4.33 -21.43 21.39
CA GLY A 78 5.15 -22.43 20.70
C GLY A 78 6.62 -22.46 21.13
N MET A 79 7.03 -21.73 22.17
CA MET A 79 8.43 -21.70 22.61
C MET A 79 8.74 -22.91 23.50
N PRO A 80 9.75 -23.75 23.15
CA PRO A 80 10.08 -24.98 23.88
C PRO A 80 10.37 -24.80 25.37
N PHE A 81 10.80 -23.59 25.75
CA PHE A 81 11.16 -23.24 27.13
C PHE A 81 9.93 -23.04 28.04
N TYR A 82 8.81 -22.57 27.49
CA TYR A 82 7.58 -22.40 28.29
C TYR A 82 6.82 -23.71 28.43
N SER A 83 6.81 -24.56 27.38
CA SER A 83 6.20 -25.89 27.45
C SER A 83 6.87 -26.78 28.50
N SER A 84 8.20 -26.73 28.64
CA SER A 84 8.89 -27.51 29.69
C SER A 84 8.55 -27.01 31.09
N VAL A 85 8.38 -25.69 31.27
CA VAL A 85 8.00 -25.12 32.57
C VAL A 85 6.55 -25.48 32.92
N ASP A 86 5.64 -25.46 31.95
CA ASP A 86 4.24 -25.89 32.17
C ASP A 86 4.14 -27.38 32.49
N ASP A 87 4.96 -28.23 31.85
CA ASP A 87 5.03 -29.66 32.15
C ASP A 87 5.61 -29.91 33.56
N ASP A 88 6.69 -29.21 33.94
CA ASP A 88 7.30 -29.31 35.27
C ASP A 88 6.34 -28.83 36.39
N LEU A 89 5.54 -27.78 36.13
CA LEU A 89 4.56 -27.25 37.08
C LEU A 89 3.34 -28.17 37.25
N ARG A 90 2.93 -28.86 36.18
CA ARG A 90 1.90 -29.92 36.23
C ARG A 90 2.38 -31.14 37.02
N GLU A 91 3.64 -31.54 36.84
CA GLU A 91 4.24 -32.65 37.58
C GLU A 91 4.33 -32.34 39.08
N GLN A 92 4.52 -31.07 39.44
CA GLN A 92 4.51 -30.57 40.81
C GLN A 92 3.10 -30.28 41.37
N GLY A 93 2.04 -30.43 40.56
CA GLY A 93 0.64 -30.24 40.96
C GLY A 93 0.26 -28.80 41.32
N VAL A 94 1.01 -27.82 40.82
CA VAL A 94 0.80 -26.38 41.11
C VAL A 94 -0.32 -25.81 40.22
N ILE A 95 -0.50 -26.38 39.03
CA ILE A 95 -1.56 -26.08 38.05
C ILE A 95 -2.09 -27.35 37.40
#